data_AF-A0A2E5TR16-F1
#
_entry.id   AF-A0A2E5TR16-F1
#
_cell.length_a   1.000
_cell.length_b   1.000
_cell.length_c   1.000
_cell.angle_alpha   90.00
_cell.angle_beta   90.00
_cell.angle_gamma   90.00
#
_symmetry.space_group_name_H-M   'P 1'
#
loop_
_entity.id
_entity.type
_entity.pdbx_description
1 polymer ?
#
loop_
_entity_poly.entity_id
_entity_poly.type
_entity_poly.pdbx_seq_one_letter_code
_entity_poly.pdbx_strand_id
1 'polypeptide(L)'
;MPVKELKFLSSPPLFAKHKPYHLLLDSLGPVNHDFGYAFYDETETVFCLTAHHAKLTSFPYLILDYNAQFLGLDALLIASSASSWPVILKAQFLAQASLDLSNRHDVLSLMPLLGLVDQQSVLSSFIKIAHLPKHLLEVASSKKLSYKQACQLTRYDDSYLQWFQTTILPFIDPSCSVFLELLESLHNCFHRLGGIDSLTKALALDCLHDTTLSSDKRLLMLRNQVFQLCFPTQFKYNEHIDLYIKSLNLPAFISIHWDKSLENKGFQLSADVTSEHDMQALVSTLQQDSLQGLLKEMSYD
;
A
#
# COMPACT_ATOMS: atom_id res chain seq x y z
N MET A 1 -41.11 23.82 -1.48
CA MET A 1 -42.07 23.13 -2.37
C MET A 1 -42.33 21.74 -1.82
N PRO A 2 -43.55 21.20 -1.88
CA PRO A 2 -43.76 19.78 -1.59
C PRO A 2 -42.94 18.97 -2.58
N VAL A 3 -42.05 18.14 -2.06
CA VAL A 3 -41.10 17.37 -2.85
C VAL A 3 -41.92 16.35 -3.65
N LYS A 4 -42.00 16.51 -4.99
CA LYS A 4 -42.41 15.41 -5.90
C LYS A 4 -41.61 14.18 -5.47
N GLU A 5 -42.25 13.02 -5.32
CA GLU A 5 -41.61 11.79 -4.82
C GLU A 5 -40.20 11.62 -5.40
N LEU A 6 -39.18 11.77 -4.54
CA LEU A 6 -37.79 11.59 -4.93
C LEU A 6 -37.59 10.12 -5.27
N LYS A 7 -37.37 9.83 -6.55
CA LYS A 7 -36.96 8.49 -6.95
C LYS A 7 -35.48 8.34 -6.64
N PHE A 8 -35.18 7.45 -5.70
CA PHE A 8 -33.81 7.07 -5.42
C PHE A 8 -33.23 6.34 -6.64
N LEU A 9 -31.97 6.62 -6.96
CA LEU A 9 -31.25 6.08 -8.12
C LEU A 9 -30.87 4.60 -7.98
N SER A 10 -31.78 3.76 -7.51
CA SER A 10 -31.67 2.29 -7.63
C SER A 10 -32.15 1.78 -9.00
N SER A 11 -32.64 2.64 -9.89
CA SER A 11 -33.08 2.28 -11.24
C SER A 11 -31.93 2.43 -12.26
N PRO A 12 -31.36 1.33 -12.77
CA PRO A 12 -30.19 1.32 -13.65
C PRO A 12 -30.38 1.74 -15.13
N PRO A 13 -31.57 1.94 -15.72
CA PRO A 13 -31.66 2.09 -17.18
C PRO A 13 -31.22 3.45 -17.72
N LEU A 14 -31.22 4.52 -16.92
CA LEU A 14 -30.95 5.88 -17.39
C LEU A 14 -29.46 6.19 -17.60
N PHE A 15 -28.55 5.44 -16.97
CA PHE A 15 -27.13 5.81 -16.88
C PHE A 15 -26.17 4.63 -17.08
N ALA A 16 -26.46 3.70 -17.99
CA ALA A 16 -25.58 2.56 -18.24
C ALA A 16 -24.10 2.97 -18.46
N LYS A 17 -23.86 4.12 -19.11
CA LYS A 17 -22.52 4.72 -19.32
C LYS A 17 -21.86 5.18 -18.02
N HIS A 18 -22.62 5.58 -17.00
CA HIS A 18 -22.08 6.10 -15.73
C HIS A 18 -22.06 5.07 -14.59
N LYS A 19 -22.51 3.83 -14.83
CA LYS A 19 -22.42 2.71 -13.88
C LYS A 19 -21.02 2.54 -13.25
N PRO A 20 -19.89 2.70 -13.99
CA PRO A 20 -18.57 2.62 -13.38
C PRO A 20 -18.33 3.63 -12.26
N TYR A 21 -18.84 4.87 -12.39
CA TYR A 21 -18.69 5.89 -11.36
C TYR A 21 -19.47 5.55 -10.09
N HIS A 22 -20.69 5.02 -10.23
CA HIS A 22 -21.47 4.58 -9.07
C HIS A 22 -20.77 3.46 -8.31
N LEU A 23 -20.22 2.46 -9.01
CA LEU A 23 -19.44 1.39 -8.39
C LEU A 23 -18.18 1.91 -7.67
N LEU A 24 -17.52 2.92 -8.25
CA LEU A 24 -16.37 3.58 -7.62
C LEU A 24 -16.78 4.34 -6.34
N LEU A 25 -17.93 5.01 -6.34
CA LEU A 25 -18.41 5.76 -5.19
C LEU A 25 -18.96 4.87 -4.07
N ASP A 26 -19.64 3.77 -4.41
CA ASP A 26 -20.12 2.79 -3.42
C ASP A 26 -18.95 2.22 -2.61
N SER A 27 -17.73 2.20 -3.18
CA SER A 27 -16.51 1.77 -2.48
C SER A 27 -16.05 2.74 -1.37
N LEU A 28 -16.53 3.99 -1.36
CA LEU A 28 -16.23 4.97 -0.31
C LEU A 28 -17.03 4.73 0.99
N GLY A 29 -17.97 3.78 0.97
CA GLY A 29 -18.89 3.54 2.09
C GLY A 29 -19.99 4.60 2.19
N PRO A 30 -20.89 4.48 3.18
CA PRO A 30 -21.99 5.42 3.35
C PRO A 30 -21.43 6.77 3.84
N VAL A 31 -21.31 7.72 2.92
CA VAL A 31 -20.98 9.09 3.28
C VAL A 31 -22.27 9.74 3.78
N ASN A 32 -22.30 10.10 5.07
CA ASN A 32 -23.38 10.91 5.62
C ASN A 32 -23.24 12.31 5.05
N HIS A 33 -24.10 12.64 4.11
CA HIS A 33 -24.18 13.98 3.55
C HIS A 33 -25.26 14.76 4.28
N ASP A 34 -24.93 15.96 4.76
CA ASP A 34 -25.91 16.92 5.27
C ASP A 34 -26.62 17.69 4.13
N PHE A 35 -26.20 17.46 2.88
CA PHE A 35 -26.65 18.15 1.67
C PHE A 35 -26.57 17.24 0.43
N GLY A 36 -27.59 17.28 -0.43
CA GLY A 36 -27.75 16.42 -1.60
C GLY A 36 -27.61 17.13 -2.94
N TYR A 37 -27.51 16.34 -4.00
CA TYR A 37 -27.52 16.80 -5.37
C TYR A 37 -28.59 16.04 -6.12
N ALA A 38 -29.37 16.78 -6.91
CA ALA A 38 -30.44 16.23 -7.69
C ALA A 38 -30.43 16.84 -9.10
N PHE A 39 -31.12 16.22 -10.04
CA PHE A 39 -31.33 16.78 -11.36
C PHE A 39 -32.70 16.37 -11.89
N TYR A 40 -33.20 17.14 -12.84
CA TYR A 40 -34.38 16.78 -13.62
C TYR A 40 -33.96 15.96 -14.83
N ASP A 41 -34.60 14.83 -15.08
CA ASP A 41 -34.51 14.19 -16.39
C ASP A 41 -35.35 14.95 -17.44
N GLU A 42 -35.32 14.47 -18.68
CA GLU A 42 -36.13 15.00 -19.80
C GLU A 42 -37.65 14.92 -19.55
N THR A 43 -38.09 14.16 -18.54
CA THR A 43 -39.50 14.00 -18.15
C THR A 43 -39.89 14.83 -16.92
N GLU A 44 -39.03 15.76 -16.49
CA GLU A 44 -39.17 16.56 -15.25
C GLU A 44 -39.26 15.72 -13.96
N THR A 45 -38.77 14.49 -14.00
CA THR A 45 -38.62 13.63 -12.82
C THR A 45 -37.33 14.00 -12.11
N VAL A 46 -37.40 14.25 -10.80
CA VAL A 46 -36.23 14.56 -9.97
C VAL A 46 -35.54 13.28 -9.53
N PHE A 47 -34.27 13.14 -9.86
CA PHE A 47 -33.41 12.06 -9.40
C PHE A 47 -32.38 12.58 -8.41
N CYS A 48 -32.25 11.91 -7.27
CA CYS A 48 -31.26 12.24 -6.24
C CYS A 48 -29.99 11.41 -6.43
N LEU A 49 -28.86 12.07 -6.60
CA LEU A 49 -27.53 11.46 -6.75
C LEU A 49 -26.89 11.07 -5.42
N THR A 50 -27.38 11.64 -4.32
CA THR A 50 -26.77 11.49 -3.00
C THR A 50 -27.59 10.54 -2.14
N ALA A 51 -26.93 9.54 -1.56
CA ALA A 51 -27.54 8.68 -0.54
C ALA A 51 -27.92 9.52 0.68
N HIS A 52 -29.17 9.42 1.13
CA HIS A 52 -29.65 10.06 2.36
C HIS A 52 -30.37 9.03 3.24
N HIS A 53 -30.37 9.24 4.55
CA HIS A 53 -31.06 8.36 5.47
C HIS A 53 -32.58 8.37 5.21
N ALA A 54 -33.16 7.18 5.02
CA ALA A 54 -34.59 6.96 4.77
C ALA A 54 -35.56 7.49 5.86
N LYS A 55 -35.03 8.06 6.96
CA LYS A 55 -35.80 8.61 8.08
C LYS A 55 -36.00 10.14 8.02
N LEU A 56 -35.41 10.83 7.04
CA LEU A 56 -35.55 12.29 6.90
C LEU A 56 -36.77 12.62 6.02
N THR A 57 -37.66 13.46 6.53
CA THR A 57 -38.85 13.97 5.79
C THR A 57 -38.51 15.11 4.83
N SER A 58 -37.32 15.71 4.99
CA SER A 58 -36.78 16.76 4.13
C SER A 58 -35.26 16.71 4.15
N PHE A 59 -34.63 16.80 2.97
CA PHE A 59 -33.19 16.82 2.79
C PHE A 59 -32.84 17.96 1.84
N PRO A 60 -31.93 18.88 2.19
CA PRO A 60 -31.59 19.98 1.29
C PRO A 60 -30.82 19.45 0.08
N TYR A 61 -31.18 19.89 -1.13
CA TYR A 61 -30.49 19.50 -2.35
C TYR A 61 -30.27 20.67 -3.32
N LEU A 62 -29.17 20.63 -4.06
CA LEU A 62 -28.93 21.49 -5.23
C LEU A 62 -29.44 20.77 -6.49
N ILE A 63 -30.30 21.45 -7.24
CA ILE A 63 -30.74 20.97 -8.56
C ILE A 63 -29.71 21.40 -9.60
N LEU A 64 -29.20 20.43 -10.35
CA LEU A 64 -28.24 20.63 -11.42
C LEU A 64 -28.95 20.55 -12.77
N ASP A 65 -28.59 21.44 -13.70
CA ASP A 65 -29.14 21.49 -15.06
C ASP A 65 -28.67 20.29 -15.88
N TYR A 66 -29.58 19.38 -16.21
CA TYR A 66 -29.25 18.15 -16.92
C TYR A 66 -28.62 18.40 -18.28
N ASN A 67 -27.32 18.16 -18.35
CA ASN A 67 -26.59 17.90 -19.59
C ASN A 67 -26.09 16.46 -19.56
N ALA A 68 -26.65 15.61 -20.44
CA ALA A 68 -26.33 14.19 -20.55
C ALA A 68 -24.83 13.89 -20.71
N GLN A 69 -24.02 14.87 -21.13
CA GLN A 69 -22.58 14.71 -21.32
C GLN A 69 -21.74 14.99 -20.06
N PHE A 70 -22.18 15.88 -19.14
CA PHE A 70 -21.31 16.43 -18.08
C PHE A 70 -21.91 16.38 -16.67
N LEU A 71 -23.24 16.31 -16.52
CA LEU A 71 -23.88 16.49 -15.22
C LEU A 71 -23.51 15.39 -14.22
N GLY A 72 -23.44 14.14 -14.67
CA GLY A 72 -23.16 13.01 -13.77
C GLY A 72 -21.77 13.12 -13.12
N LEU A 73 -20.77 13.60 -13.86
CA LEU A 73 -19.38 13.69 -13.39
C LEU A 73 -19.20 14.84 -12.39
N ASP A 74 -19.66 16.04 -12.74
CA ASP A 74 -19.50 17.23 -11.89
C ASP A 74 -20.35 17.14 -10.63
N ALA A 75 -21.57 16.62 -10.75
CA ALA A 75 -22.45 16.40 -9.61
C ALA A 75 -21.87 15.37 -8.63
N LEU A 76 -21.28 14.29 -9.12
CA LEU A 76 -20.68 13.25 -8.28
C LEU A 76 -19.41 13.76 -7.58
N LEU A 77 -18.62 14.59 -8.25
CA LEU A 77 -17.41 15.21 -7.68
C LEU A 77 -17.74 16.20 -6.57
N ILE A 78 -18.75 17.04 -6.78
CA ILE A 78 -19.19 18.06 -5.82
C ILE A 78 -19.98 17.41 -4.67
N ALA A 79 -20.76 16.35 -4.93
CA ALA A 79 -21.53 15.63 -3.92
C ALA A 79 -20.69 14.91 -2.87
N SER A 80 -19.50 14.46 -3.24
CA SER A 80 -18.72 13.51 -2.45
C SER A 80 -17.46 14.10 -1.82
N SER A 81 -17.30 15.43 -1.85
CA SER A 81 -16.09 16.12 -1.39
C SER A 81 -14.83 15.53 -2.02
N ALA A 82 -14.81 15.42 -3.35
CA ALA A 82 -13.81 14.64 -4.08
C ALA A 82 -12.34 15.10 -3.88
N SER A 83 -12.14 16.32 -3.40
CA SER A 83 -10.85 16.79 -2.87
C SER A 83 -10.25 15.86 -1.81
N SER A 84 -11.09 15.21 -1.00
CA SER A 84 -10.69 14.31 0.09
C SER A 84 -10.48 12.85 -0.35
N TRP A 85 -10.80 12.51 -1.60
CA TRP A 85 -10.74 11.12 -2.06
C TRP A 85 -9.33 10.51 -1.98
N PRO A 86 -9.24 9.20 -1.70
CA PRO A 86 -7.99 8.47 -1.83
C PRO A 86 -7.42 8.58 -3.24
N VAL A 87 -6.09 8.55 -3.34
CA VAL A 87 -5.36 8.70 -4.61
C VAL A 87 -5.79 7.67 -5.65
N ILE A 88 -5.98 6.42 -5.24
CA ILE A 88 -6.37 5.33 -6.13
C ILE A 88 -7.76 5.58 -6.73
N LEU A 89 -8.70 6.07 -5.92
CA LEU A 89 -10.03 6.41 -6.40
C LEU A 89 -10.00 7.59 -7.39
N LYS A 90 -9.20 8.64 -7.09
CA LYS A 90 -8.98 9.75 -8.03
C LYS A 90 -8.38 9.26 -9.35
N ALA A 91 -7.45 8.31 -9.30
CA ALA A 91 -6.84 7.71 -10.49
C ALA A 91 -7.88 6.97 -11.35
N GLN A 92 -8.64 6.08 -10.73
CA GLN A 92 -9.68 5.30 -11.41
C GLN A 92 -10.77 6.20 -12.00
N PHE A 93 -11.19 7.22 -11.25
CA PHE A 93 -12.13 8.23 -11.72
C PHE A 93 -11.61 8.97 -12.96
N LEU A 94 -10.38 9.49 -12.92
CA LEU A 94 -9.79 10.25 -14.02
C LEU A 94 -9.55 9.37 -15.26
N ALA A 95 -9.19 8.11 -15.08
CA ALA A 95 -9.06 7.16 -16.18
C ALA A 95 -10.41 6.89 -16.85
N GLN A 96 -11.47 6.66 -16.06
CA GLN A 96 -12.82 6.49 -16.58
C GLN A 96 -13.32 7.77 -17.28
N ALA A 97 -13.10 8.94 -16.68
CA ALA A 97 -13.44 10.23 -17.28
C ALA A 97 -12.72 10.45 -18.63
N SER A 98 -11.48 9.97 -18.76
CA SER A 98 -10.73 10.05 -20.02
C SER A 98 -11.27 9.14 -21.13
N LEU A 99 -12.02 8.09 -20.78
CA LEU A 99 -12.71 7.24 -21.75
C LEU A 99 -14.05 7.84 -22.16
N ASP A 100 -14.75 8.46 -21.21
CA ASP A 100 -16.11 8.97 -21.42
C ASP A 100 -16.16 10.36 -22.07
N LEU A 101 -15.15 11.19 -21.77
CA LEU A 101 -14.97 12.53 -22.33
C LEU A 101 -14.02 12.45 -23.53
N SER A 102 -14.52 12.84 -24.70
CA SER A 102 -13.75 12.80 -25.95
C SER A 102 -12.63 13.84 -26.00
N ASN A 103 -12.70 14.88 -25.16
CA ASN A 103 -11.73 15.97 -25.12
C ASN A 103 -10.93 15.95 -23.82
N ARG A 104 -9.60 15.97 -23.96
CA ARG A 104 -8.65 15.97 -22.84
C ARG A 104 -8.75 17.23 -21.98
N HIS A 105 -9.13 18.37 -22.57
CA HIS A 105 -9.33 19.61 -21.81
C HIS A 105 -10.47 19.50 -20.80
N ASP A 106 -11.53 18.77 -21.15
CA ASP A 106 -12.69 18.58 -20.27
C ASP A 106 -12.30 17.75 -19.04
N VAL A 107 -11.45 16.73 -19.22
CA VAL A 107 -10.90 15.94 -18.10
C VAL A 107 -10.01 16.80 -17.19
N LEU A 108 -9.19 17.69 -17.77
CA LEU A 108 -8.34 18.59 -16.99
C LEU A 108 -9.16 19.56 -16.13
N SER A 109 -10.31 20.04 -16.63
CA SER A 109 -11.19 20.91 -15.84
C SER A 109 -11.80 20.23 -14.60
N LEU A 110 -11.81 18.89 -14.54
CA LEU A 110 -12.27 18.14 -13.36
C LEU A 110 -11.21 18.09 -12.24
N MET A 111 -9.93 18.26 -12.58
CA MET A 111 -8.83 18.08 -11.63
C MET A 111 -8.89 19.04 -10.41
N PRO A 112 -9.21 20.34 -10.57
CA PRO A 112 -9.39 21.24 -9.43
C PRO A 112 -10.50 20.78 -8.46
N LEU A 113 -11.57 20.15 -8.96
CA LEU A 113 -12.66 19.60 -8.12
C LEU A 113 -12.17 18.41 -7.27
N LEU A 114 -11.16 17.69 -7.74
CA LEU A 114 -10.44 16.64 -7.01
C LEU A 114 -9.34 17.20 -6.09
N GLY A 115 -9.20 18.52 -5.95
CA GLY A 115 -8.11 19.14 -5.22
C GLY A 115 -6.74 18.89 -5.85
N LEU A 116 -6.69 18.73 -7.18
CA LEU A 116 -5.47 18.51 -7.95
C LEU A 116 -5.17 19.73 -8.82
N VAL A 117 -3.90 19.89 -9.19
CA VAL A 117 -3.48 20.89 -10.17
C VAL A 117 -3.88 20.41 -11.58
N ASP A 118 -4.45 21.30 -12.38
CA ASP A 118 -4.88 21.11 -13.77
C ASP A 118 -3.71 21.02 -14.76
N GLN A 119 -2.76 20.12 -14.49
CA GLN A 119 -1.58 19.92 -15.30
C GLN A 119 -1.60 18.59 -16.04
N GLN A 120 -1.15 18.63 -17.29
CA GLN A 120 -1.15 17.46 -18.14
C GLN A 120 -0.23 16.33 -17.63
N SER A 121 0.91 16.71 -17.05
CA SER A 121 1.83 15.77 -16.40
C SER A 121 1.16 15.04 -15.24
N VAL A 122 0.42 15.78 -14.40
CA VAL A 122 -0.30 15.24 -13.24
C VAL A 122 -1.40 14.28 -13.70
N LEU A 123 -2.24 14.67 -14.67
CA LEU A 123 -3.25 13.78 -15.26
C LEU A 123 -2.63 12.49 -15.81
N SER A 124 -1.52 12.61 -16.54
CA SER A 124 -0.83 11.45 -17.12
C SER A 124 -0.34 10.49 -16.04
N SER A 125 0.15 10.99 -14.89
CA SER A 125 0.52 10.16 -13.75
C SER A 125 -0.67 9.44 -13.14
N PHE A 126 -1.82 10.11 -12.97
CA PHE A 126 -3.04 9.46 -12.47
C PHE A 126 -3.56 8.38 -13.43
N ILE A 127 -3.51 8.63 -14.74
CA ILE A 127 -3.85 7.62 -15.75
C ILE A 127 -2.90 6.42 -15.61
N LYS A 128 -1.58 6.64 -15.50
CA LYS A 128 -0.62 5.53 -15.29
C LYS A 128 -0.91 4.74 -14.01
N ILE A 129 -1.26 5.42 -12.91
CA ILE A 129 -1.66 4.75 -11.67
C ILE A 129 -2.86 3.85 -11.93
N ALA A 130 -3.90 4.34 -12.62
CA ALA A 130 -5.11 3.57 -12.90
C ALA A 130 -4.87 2.33 -13.79
N HIS A 131 -3.77 2.29 -14.54
CA HIS A 131 -3.37 1.14 -15.36
C HIS A 131 -2.57 0.08 -14.58
N LEU A 132 -2.25 0.34 -13.30
CA LEU A 132 -1.64 -0.69 -12.46
C LEU A 132 -2.55 -1.92 -12.36
N PRO A 133 -1.98 -3.12 -12.18
CA PRO A 133 -2.79 -4.33 -12.02
C PRO A 133 -3.84 -4.23 -10.92
N LYS A 134 -5.03 -4.79 -11.15
CA LYS A 134 -6.20 -4.63 -10.29
C LYS A 134 -5.93 -4.98 -8.82
N HIS A 135 -5.25 -6.11 -8.56
CA HIS A 135 -4.95 -6.53 -7.18
C HIS A 135 -3.99 -5.54 -6.49
N LEU A 136 -3.05 -4.95 -7.23
CA LEU A 136 -2.17 -3.90 -6.70
C LEU A 136 -2.94 -2.61 -6.41
N LEU A 137 -3.94 -2.25 -7.21
CA LEU A 137 -4.81 -1.11 -6.92
C LEU A 137 -5.62 -1.34 -5.64
N GLU A 138 -6.14 -2.54 -5.43
CA GLU A 138 -6.89 -2.92 -4.23
C GLU A 138 -6.01 -2.86 -2.97
N VAL A 139 -4.80 -3.40 -3.04
CA VAL A 139 -3.80 -3.28 -1.96
C VAL A 139 -3.39 -1.83 -1.74
N ALA A 140 -3.13 -1.08 -2.80
CA ALA A 140 -2.75 0.33 -2.69
C ALA A 140 -3.85 1.19 -2.04
N SER A 141 -5.11 0.87 -2.34
CA SER A 141 -6.29 1.53 -1.76
C SER A 141 -6.44 1.16 -0.28
N SER A 142 -6.40 -0.13 0.06
CA SER A 142 -6.56 -0.60 1.45
C SER A 142 -5.45 -0.08 2.37
N LYS A 143 -4.22 0.02 1.86
CA LYS A 143 -3.06 0.55 2.59
C LYS A 143 -2.93 2.09 2.50
N LYS A 144 -3.90 2.77 1.86
CA LYS A 144 -3.99 4.24 1.73
C LYS A 144 -2.71 4.90 1.21
N LEU A 145 -2.19 4.40 0.09
CA LEU A 145 -0.97 4.94 -0.51
C LEU A 145 -1.13 6.42 -0.89
N SER A 146 -0.10 7.21 -0.61
CA SER A 146 0.02 8.59 -1.06
C SER A 146 0.28 8.68 -2.57
N TYR A 147 0.11 9.87 -3.15
CA TYR A 147 0.34 10.11 -4.57
C TYR A 147 1.76 9.73 -5.01
N LYS A 148 2.76 10.08 -4.20
CA LYS A 148 4.17 9.76 -4.49
C LYS A 148 4.42 8.25 -4.48
N GLN A 149 3.85 7.54 -3.52
CA GLN A 149 3.97 6.09 -3.41
C GLN A 149 3.27 5.38 -4.57
N ALA A 150 2.05 5.81 -4.94
CA ALA A 150 1.36 5.27 -6.11
C ALA A 150 2.14 5.52 -7.41
N CYS A 151 2.74 6.70 -7.57
CA CYS A 151 3.61 7.00 -8.71
C CYS A 151 4.91 6.19 -8.71
N GLN A 152 5.40 5.72 -7.56
CA GLN A 152 6.56 4.83 -7.50
C GLN A 152 6.23 3.48 -8.13
N LEU A 153 5.01 2.96 -7.90
CA LEU A 153 4.56 1.68 -8.46
C LEU A 153 4.55 1.66 -9.99
N THR A 154 4.28 2.80 -10.63
CA THR A 154 4.19 2.91 -12.10
C THR A 154 5.55 2.90 -12.81
N ARG A 155 6.64 2.80 -12.06
CA ARG A 155 8.02 2.77 -12.60
C ARG A 155 8.50 1.36 -12.92
N TYR A 156 7.84 0.35 -12.36
CA TYR A 156 8.25 -1.03 -12.49
C TYR A 156 7.69 -1.67 -13.76
N ASP A 157 8.38 -2.66 -14.30
CA ASP A 157 7.93 -3.41 -15.47
C ASP A 157 6.63 -4.17 -15.18
N ASP A 158 5.71 -4.19 -16.15
CA ASP A 158 4.41 -4.88 -16.01
C ASP A 158 4.57 -6.38 -15.68
N SER A 159 5.58 -7.03 -16.26
CA SER A 159 5.88 -8.45 -15.98
C SER A 159 6.29 -8.67 -14.53
N TYR A 160 7.07 -7.75 -13.96
CA TYR A 160 7.48 -7.78 -12.56
C TYR A 160 6.29 -7.53 -11.63
N LEU A 161 5.49 -6.51 -11.91
CA LEU A 161 4.28 -6.20 -11.15
C LEU A 161 3.28 -7.36 -11.18
N GLN A 162 3.12 -7.99 -12.35
CA GLN A 162 2.29 -9.18 -12.53
C GLN A 162 2.79 -10.33 -11.67
N TRP A 163 4.08 -10.64 -11.70
CA TRP A 163 4.67 -11.68 -10.87
C TRP A 163 4.48 -11.39 -9.38
N PHE A 164 4.78 -10.17 -8.93
CA PHE A 164 4.67 -9.80 -7.52
C PHE A 164 3.22 -9.97 -7.01
N GLN A 165 2.23 -9.54 -7.78
CA GLN A 165 0.83 -9.66 -7.36
C GLN A 165 0.27 -11.09 -7.38
N THR A 166 0.80 -11.98 -8.23
CA THR A 166 0.30 -13.37 -8.34
C THR A 166 1.07 -14.34 -7.47
N THR A 167 2.35 -14.07 -7.20
CA THR A 167 3.27 -15.03 -6.59
C THR A 167 3.63 -14.66 -5.16
N ILE A 168 3.65 -13.37 -4.83
CA ILE A 168 4.08 -12.91 -3.50
C ILE A 168 2.87 -12.47 -2.67
N LEU A 169 2.13 -11.46 -3.14
CA LEU A 169 1.04 -10.84 -2.38
C LEU A 169 -0.04 -11.79 -1.85
N PRO A 170 -0.47 -12.85 -2.56
CA PRO A 170 -1.54 -13.72 -2.07
C PRO A 170 -1.20 -14.45 -0.76
N PHE A 171 0.08 -14.54 -0.40
CA PHE A 171 0.55 -15.32 0.75
C PHE A 171 0.91 -14.46 1.97
N ILE A 172 0.94 -13.13 1.83
CA ILE A 172 1.39 -12.19 2.86
C ILE A 172 0.41 -11.03 3.02
N ASP A 173 0.41 -10.40 4.19
CA ASP A 173 -0.34 -9.17 4.45
C ASP A 173 0.60 -8.08 5.03
N PRO A 174 1.45 -7.48 4.19
CA PRO A 174 2.43 -6.51 4.66
C PRO A 174 1.78 -5.19 5.06
N SER A 175 2.40 -4.46 5.99
CA SER A 175 2.09 -3.04 6.19
C SER A 175 2.48 -2.22 4.95
N CYS A 176 2.00 -0.98 4.84
CA CYS A 176 2.31 -0.11 3.70
C CYS A 176 3.82 0.08 3.49
N SER A 177 4.58 0.30 4.57
CA SER A 177 6.04 0.45 4.49
C SER A 177 6.74 -0.82 4.03
N VAL A 178 6.35 -1.96 4.61
CA VAL A 178 6.94 -3.27 4.27
C VAL A 178 6.59 -3.67 2.84
N PHE A 179 5.38 -3.35 2.37
CA PHE A 179 4.97 -3.58 0.98
C PHE A 179 5.89 -2.85 -0.01
N LEU A 180 6.12 -1.56 0.22
CA LEU A 180 6.98 -0.75 -0.67
C LEU A 180 8.45 -1.19 -0.59
N GLU A 181 8.96 -1.48 0.62
CA GLU A 181 10.31 -2.01 0.84
C GLU A 181 10.53 -3.32 0.09
N LEU A 182 9.60 -4.27 0.23
CA LEU A 182 9.68 -5.57 -0.45
C LEU A 182 9.62 -5.40 -1.96
N LEU A 183 8.70 -4.60 -2.47
CA LEU A 183 8.54 -4.37 -3.89
C LEU A 183 9.81 -3.74 -4.50
N GLU A 184 10.45 -2.80 -3.81
CA GLU A 184 11.70 -2.21 -4.28
C GLU A 184 12.89 -3.18 -4.17
N SER A 185 13.02 -3.88 -3.04
CA SER A 185 14.12 -4.82 -2.80
C SER A 185 14.10 -6.00 -3.77
N LEU A 186 12.92 -6.55 -4.03
CA LEU A 186 12.74 -7.63 -5.01
C LEU A 186 12.97 -7.15 -6.43
N HIS A 187 12.60 -5.91 -6.77
CA HIS A 187 12.87 -5.34 -8.08
C HIS A 187 14.38 -5.14 -8.32
N ASN A 188 15.11 -4.71 -7.30
CA ASN A 188 16.57 -4.62 -7.35
C ASN A 188 17.21 -5.99 -7.55
N CYS A 189 16.69 -7.02 -6.85
CA CYS A 189 17.13 -8.41 -7.06
C CYS A 189 16.78 -8.90 -8.47
N PHE A 190 15.58 -8.61 -8.98
CA PHE A 190 15.11 -8.96 -10.33
C PHE A 190 16.10 -8.47 -11.40
N HIS A 191 16.49 -7.20 -11.35
CA HIS A 191 17.46 -6.65 -12.31
C HIS A 191 18.85 -7.27 -12.17
N ARG A 192 19.35 -7.44 -10.95
CA ARG A 192 20.69 -7.99 -10.71
C ARG A 192 20.80 -9.46 -11.11
N LEU A 193 19.73 -10.24 -10.93
CA LEU A 193 19.69 -11.67 -11.26
C LEU A 193 19.27 -11.95 -12.72
N GLY A 194 18.90 -10.90 -13.47
CA GLY A 194 18.59 -11.00 -14.90
C GLY A 194 17.22 -11.58 -15.23
N GLY A 195 16.23 -11.47 -14.33
CA GLY A 195 14.84 -11.85 -14.63
C GLY A 195 14.09 -12.58 -13.51
N ILE A 196 12.79 -12.80 -13.74
CA ILE A 196 11.84 -13.43 -12.80
C ILE A 196 12.21 -14.88 -12.50
N ASP A 197 12.64 -15.65 -13.50
CA ASP A 197 12.99 -17.07 -13.32
C ASP A 197 14.19 -17.24 -12.37
N SER A 198 15.23 -16.43 -12.59
CA SER A 198 16.42 -16.41 -11.73
C SER A 198 16.07 -15.94 -10.32
N LEU A 199 15.24 -14.90 -10.19
CA LEU A 199 14.77 -14.41 -8.89
C LEU A 199 13.99 -15.47 -8.12
N THR A 200 13.04 -16.14 -8.78
CA THR A 200 12.20 -17.17 -8.17
C THR A 200 13.04 -18.36 -7.70
N LYS A 201 14.02 -18.79 -8.49
CA LYS A 201 14.98 -19.83 -8.09
C LYS A 201 15.82 -19.41 -6.90
N ALA A 202 16.28 -18.16 -6.88
CA ALA A 202 17.13 -17.63 -5.81
C ALA A 202 16.37 -17.46 -4.48
N LEU A 203 15.09 -17.11 -4.52
CA LEU A 203 14.28 -16.92 -3.31
C LEU A 203 13.86 -18.24 -2.65
N ALA A 204 13.80 -19.35 -3.38
CA ALA A 204 13.29 -20.63 -2.88
C ALA A 204 11.95 -20.46 -2.13
N LEU A 205 10.91 -20.08 -2.89
CA LEU A 205 9.59 -19.64 -2.38
C LEU A 205 8.76 -20.74 -1.69
N ASP A 206 9.33 -21.91 -1.38
CA ASP A 206 8.64 -23.03 -0.75
C ASP A 206 7.98 -22.63 0.57
N CYS A 207 8.60 -21.70 1.31
CA CYS A 207 8.07 -21.15 2.56
C CYS A 207 6.78 -20.34 2.39
N LEU A 208 6.53 -19.75 1.22
CA LEU A 208 5.30 -19.00 0.95
C LEU A 208 4.10 -19.93 0.73
N HIS A 209 4.36 -21.14 0.22
CA HIS A 209 3.31 -22.12 -0.07
C HIS A 209 2.95 -22.99 1.13
N ASP A 210 3.69 -22.89 2.23
CA ASP A 210 3.34 -23.58 3.47
C ASP A 210 2.09 -22.94 4.11
N THR A 211 0.96 -23.62 3.95
CA THR A 211 -0.34 -23.20 4.48
C THR A 211 -0.44 -23.39 5.99
N THR A 212 0.48 -24.11 6.62
CA THR A 212 0.54 -24.25 8.09
C THR A 212 1.11 -23.00 8.77
N LEU A 213 1.82 -22.16 8.02
CA LEU A 213 2.39 -20.91 8.52
C LEU A 213 1.37 -19.75 8.45
N SER A 214 1.41 -18.89 9.45
CA SER A 214 0.67 -17.62 9.42
C SER A 214 1.27 -16.65 8.40
N SER A 215 0.46 -15.69 7.94
CA SER A 215 0.88 -14.61 7.05
C SER A 215 2.13 -13.88 7.56
N ASP A 216 2.17 -13.55 8.86
CA ASP A 216 3.31 -12.87 9.48
C ASP A 216 4.59 -13.69 9.46
N LYS A 217 4.49 -15.01 9.67
CA LYS A 217 5.65 -15.91 9.61
C LYS A 217 6.18 -15.99 8.17
N ARG A 218 5.29 -16.14 7.19
CA ARG A 218 5.67 -16.12 5.76
C ARG A 218 6.33 -14.81 5.36
N LEU A 219 5.78 -13.69 5.82
CA LEU A 219 6.35 -12.35 5.60
C LEU A 219 7.76 -12.22 6.20
N LEU A 220 7.96 -12.66 7.44
CA LEU A 220 9.26 -12.63 8.09
C LEU A 220 10.30 -13.48 7.34
N MET A 221 9.92 -14.70 6.94
CA MET A 221 10.80 -15.58 6.17
C MET A 221 11.17 -14.97 4.81
N LEU A 222 10.19 -14.44 4.08
CA LEU A 222 10.41 -13.77 2.81
C LEU A 222 11.37 -12.58 2.97
N ARG A 223 11.15 -11.73 3.98
CA ARG A 223 12.03 -10.57 4.24
C ARG A 223 13.47 -11.01 4.52
N ASN A 224 13.67 -12.08 5.27
CA ASN A 224 15.01 -12.63 5.53
C ASN A 224 15.68 -13.14 4.24
N GLN A 225 14.95 -13.86 3.39
CA GLN A 225 15.45 -14.33 2.10
C GLN A 225 15.80 -13.16 1.17
N VAL A 226 14.92 -12.15 1.08
CA VAL A 226 15.17 -10.93 0.29
C VAL A 226 16.38 -10.19 0.82
N PHE A 227 16.53 -10.05 2.14
CA PHE A 227 17.69 -9.41 2.75
C PHE A 227 18.99 -10.16 2.43
N GLN A 228 19.00 -11.50 2.54
CA GLN A 228 20.13 -12.34 2.18
C GLN A 228 20.54 -12.15 0.70
N LEU A 229 19.55 -12.03 -0.19
CA LEU A 229 19.83 -11.74 -1.59
C LEU A 229 20.36 -10.32 -1.77
N CYS A 230 19.72 -9.31 -1.21
CA CYS A 230 20.15 -7.91 -1.36
C CYS A 230 21.56 -7.68 -0.82
N PHE A 231 21.88 -8.23 0.35
CA PHE A 231 23.09 -7.96 1.12
C PHE A 231 23.83 -9.25 1.53
N PRO A 232 24.37 -10.03 0.56
CA PRO A 232 24.92 -11.35 0.84
C PRO A 232 26.14 -11.31 1.77
N THR A 233 26.99 -10.29 1.65
CA THR A 233 28.17 -10.12 2.50
C THR A 233 27.77 -9.79 3.93
N GLN A 234 26.86 -8.82 4.11
CA GLN A 234 26.34 -8.41 5.42
C GLN A 234 25.60 -9.57 6.10
N PHE A 235 24.80 -10.33 5.35
CA PHE A 235 24.12 -11.50 5.88
C PHE A 235 25.12 -12.55 6.40
N LYS A 236 26.13 -12.93 5.59
CA LYS A 236 27.16 -13.89 6.00
C LYS A 236 27.94 -13.43 7.23
N TYR A 237 28.25 -12.14 7.31
CA TYR A 237 28.97 -11.59 8.44
C TYR A 237 28.11 -11.57 9.72
N ASN A 238 26.83 -11.20 9.61
CA ASN A 238 25.90 -11.31 10.74
C ASN A 238 25.71 -12.76 11.19
N GLU A 239 25.60 -13.72 10.26
CA GLU A 239 25.52 -15.14 10.57
C GLU A 239 26.79 -15.66 11.28
N HIS A 240 27.96 -15.19 10.84
CA HIS A 240 29.23 -15.49 11.50
C HIS A 240 29.25 -14.99 12.95
N ILE A 241 28.85 -13.73 13.19
CA ILE A 241 28.73 -13.17 14.54
C ILE A 241 27.73 -13.95 15.39
N ASP A 242 26.55 -14.27 14.83
CA ASP A 242 25.52 -15.06 15.51
C ASP A 242 26.05 -16.43 15.96
N LEU A 243 26.79 -17.13 15.09
CA LEU A 243 27.41 -18.42 15.40
C LEU A 243 28.51 -18.27 16.46
N TYR A 244 29.32 -17.21 16.37
CA TYR A 244 30.34 -16.91 17.37
C TYR A 244 29.72 -16.69 18.75
N ILE A 245 28.69 -15.84 18.86
CA ILE A 245 27.98 -15.58 20.12
C ILE A 245 27.36 -16.85 20.68
N LYS A 246 26.75 -17.69 19.84
CA LYS A 246 26.22 -19.01 20.29
C LYS A 246 27.33 -19.90 20.84
N SER A 247 28.51 -19.89 20.25
CA SER A 247 29.65 -20.69 20.71
C SER A 247 30.20 -20.26 22.08
N LEU A 248 29.93 -19.02 22.51
CA LEU A 248 30.31 -18.52 23.83
C LEU A 248 29.55 -19.21 24.98
N ASN A 249 28.45 -19.92 24.69
CA ASN A 249 27.62 -20.60 25.68
C ASN A 249 27.26 -19.69 26.88
N LEU A 250 26.85 -18.46 26.58
CA LEU A 250 26.54 -17.45 27.59
C LEU A 250 25.37 -17.91 28.46
N PRO A 251 25.39 -17.63 29.78
CA PRO A 251 24.24 -17.82 30.65
C PRO A 251 22.99 -17.11 30.10
N ALA A 252 21.81 -17.69 30.30
CA ALA A 252 20.55 -17.18 29.74
C ALA A 252 20.18 -15.74 30.17
N PHE A 253 20.75 -15.27 31.29
CA PHE A 253 20.56 -13.89 31.77
C PHE A 253 21.47 -12.87 31.09
N ILE A 254 22.41 -13.30 30.23
CA ILE A 254 23.32 -12.44 29.45
C ILE A 254 22.92 -12.50 27.98
N SER A 255 22.77 -11.35 27.35
CA SER A 255 22.58 -11.23 25.91
C SER A 255 23.59 -10.27 25.30
N ILE A 256 24.00 -10.58 24.07
CA ILE A 256 24.84 -9.71 23.25
C ILE A 256 24.02 -9.25 22.05
N HIS A 257 24.00 -7.94 21.84
CA HIS A 257 23.38 -7.28 20.71
C HIS A 257 24.43 -6.50 19.92
N TRP A 258 24.23 -6.37 18.62
CA TRP A 258 25.05 -5.52 17.76
C TRP A 258 24.17 -4.89 16.70
N ASP A 259 24.73 -3.87 16.06
CA ASP A 259 24.09 -3.24 14.92
C ASP A 259 24.15 -4.17 13.70
N LYS A 260 23.02 -4.79 13.35
CA LYS A 260 22.92 -5.68 12.19
C LYS A 260 23.12 -4.95 10.85
N SER A 261 23.02 -3.62 10.82
CA SER A 261 23.39 -2.81 9.65
C SER A 261 24.91 -2.80 9.41
N LEU A 262 25.69 -3.12 10.46
CA LEU A 262 27.15 -3.03 10.49
C LEU A 262 27.71 -1.62 10.28
N GLU A 263 26.85 -0.58 10.35
CA GLU A 263 27.27 0.82 10.25
C GLU A 263 27.96 1.26 11.55
N ASN A 264 27.47 0.80 12.70
CA ASN A 264 28.08 1.08 14.00
C ASN A 264 28.97 -0.07 14.47
N LYS A 265 30.22 0.25 14.80
CA LYS A 265 31.15 -0.69 15.41
C LYS A 265 30.85 -0.81 16.90
N GLY A 266 30.56 -2.01 17.38
CA GLY A 266 30.40 -2.30 18.79
C GLY A 266 29.37 -3.39 19.10
N PHE A 267 29.56 -3.98 20.27
CA PHE A 267 28.61 -4.91 20.87
C PHE A 267 28.03 -4.28 22.13
N GLN A 268 26.73 -4.44 22.32
CA GLN A 268 26.03 -4.14 23.56
C GLN A 268 25.83 -5.43 24.32
N LEU A 269 26.41 -5.51 25.52
CA LEU A 269 26.18 -6.60 26.47
C LEU A 269 25.10 -6.15 27.46
N SER A 270 24.02 -6.91 27.55
CA SER A 270 22.94 -6.73 28.51
C SER A 270 22.92 -7.92 29.47
N ALA A 271 22.73 -7.67 30.77
CA ALA A 271 22.68 -8.73 31.77
C ALA A 271 21.61 -8.43 32.84
N ASP A 272 20.70 -9.38 33.07
CA ASP A 272 19.66 -9.29 34.09
C ASP A 272 20.07 -10.09 35.34
N VAL A 273 20.78 -9.41 36.26
CA VAL A 273 21.38 -10.03 37.45
C VAL A 273 20.38 -10.00 38.61
N THR A 274 19.98 -11.18 39.09
CA THR A 274 19.00 -11.31 40.19
C THR A 274 19.58 -11.88 41.48
N SER A 275 20.79 -12.45 41.41
CA SER A 275 21.47 -13.10 42.53
C SER A 275 22.97 -12.81 42.56
N GLU A 276 23.61 -13.09 43.70
CA GLU A 276 25.07 -13.01 43.83
C GLU A 276 25.78 -14.03 42.91
N HIS A 277 25.16 -15.20 42.68
CA HIS A 277 25.67 -16.18 41.74
C HIS A 277 25.69 -15.63 40.30
N ASP A 278 24.64 -14.91 39.88
CA ASP A 278 24.59 -14.29 38.55
C ASP A 278 25.72 -13.26 38.39
N MET A 279 26.02 -12.52 39.46
CA MET A 279 27.10 -11.53 39.47
C MET A 279 28.49 -12.19 39.36
N GLN A 280 28.70 -13.31 40.06
CA GLN A 280 29.94 -14.10 39.92
C GLN A 280 30.08 -14.70 38.51
N ALA A 281 28.98 -15.20 37.94
CA ALA A 281 28.96 -15.74 36.58
C ALA A 281 29.17 -14.66 35.51
N LEU A 282 28.70 -13.43 35.72
CA LEU A 282 28.97 -12.29 34.83
C LEU A 282 30.46 -11.94 34.82
N VAL A 283 31.10 -11.84 36.00
CA VAL A 283 32.52 -11.53 36.10
C VAL A 283 33.38 -12.61 35.42
N SER A 284 33.05 -13.89 35.63
CA SER A 284 33.78 -14.98 34.98
C SER A 284 33.61 -14.98 33.46
N THR A 285 32.42 -14.63 32.96
CA THR A 285 32.13 -14.51 31.52
C THR A 285 32.92 -13.36 30.89
N LEU A 286 32.99 -12.19 31.55
CA LEU A 286 33.75 -11.04 31.06
C LEU A 286 35.27 -11.28 31.01
N GLN A 287 35.77 -12.23 31.81
CA GLN A 287 37.18 -12.63 31.82
C GLN A 287 37.54 -13.68 30.77
N GLN A 288 36.57 -14.19 29.99
CA GLN A 288 36.86 -15.17 28.95
C GLN A 288 37.57 -14.53 27.74
N ASP A 289 38.68 -15.14 27.31
CA ASP A 289 39.43 -14.70 26.12
C ASP A 289 38.59 -14.76 24.83
N SER A 290 37.61 -15.66 24.77
CA SER A 290 36.66 -15.77 23.66
C SER A 290 35.80 -14.52 23.51
N LEU A 291 35.44 -13.84 24.60
CA LEU A 291 34.69 -12.59 24.56
C LEU A 291 35.55 -11.43 24.03
N GLN A 292 36.86 -11.45 24.32
CA GLN A 292 37.81 -10.52 23.71
C GLN A 292 38.02 -10.81 22.22
N GLY A 293 37.94 -12.08 21.81
CA GLY A 293 37.94 -12.50 20.41
C GLY A 293 36.76 -11.92 19.63
N LEU A 294 35.57 -11.88 20.21
CA LEU A 294 34.39 -11.26 19.60
C LEU A 294 34.61 -9.78 19.26
N LEU A 295 35.30 -9.01 20.12
CA LEU A 295 35.62 -7.61 19.85
C LEU A 295 36.56 -7.45 18.65
N LYS A 296 37.45 -8.41 18.42
CA LYS A 296 38.37 -8.41 17.27
C LYS A 296 37.66 -8.70 15.95
N GLU A 297 36.56 -9.45 15.98
CA GLU A 297 35.77 -9.70 14.77
C GLU A 297 35.20 -8.41 14.17
N MET A 298 34.90 -7.39 14.98
CA MET A 298 34.39 -6.07 14.51
C MET A 298 35.47 -5.03 14.20
N SER A 299 36.73 -5.27 14.55
CA SER A 299 37.84 -4.42 14.11
C SER A 299 38.21 -4.78 12.67
N TYR A 300 37.55 -4.12 11.71
CA TYR A 300 38.00 -4.07 10.33
C TYR A 300 39.38 -3.38 10.29
N ASP A 301 40.43 -4.15 10.01
CA ASP A 301 41.67 -3.67 9.37
C ASP A 301 41.51 -3.72 7.84
#